data_AF-D7KP33-F1
#
_entry.id   AF-D7KP33-F1
#
_cell.length_a   1.000
_cell.length_b   1.000
_cell.length_c   1.000
_cell.angle_alpha   90.00
_cell.angle_beta   90.00
_cell.angle_gamma   90.00
#
_symmetry.space_group_name_H-M   'P 1'
#
loop_
_entity.id
_entity.type
_entity.pdbx_description
1 polymer ?
#
loop_
_entity_poly.entity_id
_entity_poly.type
_entity_poly.pdbx_seq_one_letter_code
_entity_poly.pdbx_strand_id
1 'polypeptide(L)'
;MKNLKRDKGEDAVKGQAVKNQKALWDKTLEFRFLLQKAFDRSNRLPQEPVKSYFCSEDEDVSTAYTDLVTSSKKTLDFPLGALFEKNPSVDQQVNEKAVDKWQRRTQVTTGAAAIKGKLHAFNQNVSEQVASYMRDPSRMIKQMQQSRSTVAVFGIEKQQEGDPELVEDAEFYRQLLKEFLETIDPASPSDNQAAFYEMKKFQTKKRKIVDRRASKSRKIRYNVHEKIVNFMAPRPAKIPPNTADLLKNLFGLKTRNVQSEA
;
A
#
# COMPACT_ATOMS: atom_id res chain seq x y z
N MET A 1 35.90 -36.80 -28.53
CA MET A 1 34.60 -37.24 -27.97
C MET A 1 34.57 -37.48 -26.44
N LYS A 2 35.64 -37.23 -25.68
CA LYS A 2 35.67 -37.48 -24.21
C LYS A 2 35.09 -36.35 -23.32
N ASN A 3 34.75 -35.19 -23.88
CA ASN A 3 34.27 -34.02 -23.11
C ASN A 3 32.75 -33.94 -22.93
N LEU A 4 31.92 -34.54 -23.79
CA LEU A 4 30.46 -34.43 -23.69
C LEU A 4 29.83 -35.27 -22.55
N LYS A 5 30.53 -36.28 -22.03
CA LYS A 5 29.98 -37.15 -20.96
C LYS A 5 30.18 -36.56 -19.56
N ARG A 6 31.20 -35.72 -19.33
CA ARG A 6 31.38 -34.99 -18.06
C ARG A 6 30.35 -33.88 -17.88
N ASP A 7 29.92 -33.26 -18.98
CA ASP A 7 29.00 -32.13 -18.99
C ASP A 7 27.59 -32.49 -18.50
N LYS A 8 27.07 -33.69 -18.82
CA LYS A 8 25.68 -34.08 -18.49
C LYS A 8 25.38 -34.11 -16.99
N GLY A 9 26.34 -34.57 -16.18
CA GLY A 9 26.16 -34.62 -14.72
C GLY A 9 26.22 -33.24 -14.10
N GLU A 10 27.16 -32.41 -14.54
CA GLU A 10 27.28 -31.01 -14.12
C GLU A 10 26.04 -30.19 -14.52
N ASP A 11 25.53 -30.40 -15.74
CA ASP A 11 24.33 -29.71 -16.22
C ASP A 11 23.06 -30.16 -15.50
N ALA A 12 22.98 -31.43 -15.08
CA ALA A 12 21.89 -31.89 -14.23
C ALA A 12 21.92 -31.22 -12.85
N VAL A 13 23.11 -31.10 -12.23
CA VAL A 13 23.28 -30.40 -10.95
C VAL A 13 22.98 -28.91 -11.09
N LYS A 14 23.45 -28.24 -12.15
CA LYS A 14 23.11 -26.85 -12.46
C LYS A 14 21.61 -26.67 -12.65
N GLY A 15 20.97 -27.57 -13.41
CA GLY A 15 19.52 -27.55 -13.62
C GLY A 15 18.74 -27.69 -12.30
N GLN A 16 19.19 -28.55 -11.40
CA GLN A 16 18.59 -28.69 -10.07
C GLN A 16 18.81 -27.43 -9.22
N ALA A 17 19.99 -26.82 -9.26
CA ALA A 17 20.28 -25.57 -8.56
C ALA A 17 19.37 -24.43 -9.05
N VAL A 18 19.18 -24.30 -10.37
CA VAL A 18 18.27 -23.30 -10.96
C VAL A 18 16.82 -23.53 -10.52
N LYS A 19 16.35 -24.78 -10.47
CA LYS A 19 15.01 -25.12 -9.96
C LYS A 19 14.85 -24.72 -8.49
N ASN A 20 15.85 -24.99 -7.66
CA ASN A 20 15.82 -24.62 -6.24
C ASN A 20 15.83 -23.10 -6.07
N GLN A 21 16.66 -22.37 -6.82
CA GLN A 21 16.70 -20.90 -6.81
C GLN A 21 15.35 -20.30 -7.22
N LYS A 22 14.71 -20.85 -8.26
CA LYS A 22 13.38 -20.41 -8.68
C LYS A 22 12.32 -20.67 -7.61
N ALA A 23 12.30 -21.86 -7.02
CA ALA A 23 11.37 -22.19 -5.95
C ALA A 23 11.56 -21.31 -4.70
N LEU A 24 12.81 -20.93 -4.41
CA LEU A 24 13.14 -20.00 -3.35
C LEU A 24 12.57 -18.60 -3.64
N TRP A 25 12.86 -18.08 -4.84
CA TRP A 25 12.36 -16.81 -5.31
C TRP A 25 10.83 -16.72 -5.25
N ASP A 26 10.13 -17.73 -5.78
CA ASP A 26 8.67 -17.77 -5.81
C ASP A 26 8.08 -17.73 -4.39
N LYS A 27 8.65 -18.49 -3.44
CA LYS A 27 8.21 -18.49 -2.03
C LYS A 27 8.48 -17.17 -1.32
N THR A 28 9.65 -16.57 -1.53
CA THR A 28 9.98 -15.27 -0.95
C THR A 28 9.07 -14.18 -1.50
N LEU A 29 8.77 -14.23 -2.80
CA LEU A 29 7.87 -13.28 -3.47
C LEU A 29 6.43 -13.41 -2.95
N GLU A 30 5.93 -14.64 -2.81
CA GLU A 30 4.61 -14.92 -2.21
C GLU A 30 4.53 -14.38 -0.78
N PHE A 31 5.53 -14.69 0.05
CA PHE A 31 5.61 -14.18 1.42
C PHE A 31 5.59 -12.66 1.46
N ARG A 32 6.36 -11.99 0.60
CA ARG A 32 6.34 -10.53 0.49
C ARG A 32 4.96 -10.00 0.12
N PHE A 33 4.26 -10.62 -0.83
CA PHE A 33 2.91 -10.20 -1.22
C PHE A 33 1.89 -10.36 -0.10
N LEU A 34 1.99 -11.44 0.69
CA LEU A 34 1.14 -11.67 1.85
C LEU A 34 1.39 -10.62 2.95
N LEU A 35 2.64 -10.23 3.17
CA LEU A 35 3.01 -9.22 4.16
C LEU A 35 2.49 -7.82 3.85
N GLN A 36 2.18 -7.49 2.59
CA GLN A 36 1.78 -6.13 2.21
C GLN A 36 0.64 -5.57 3.06
N LYS A 37 -0.41 -6.38 3.30
CA LYS A 37 -1.56 -5.93 4.08
C LYS A 37 -1.25 -5.79 5.57
N ALA A 38 -0.39 -6.65 6.11
CA ALA A 38 0.02 -6.57 7.51
C ALA A 38 0.86 -5.30 7.73
N PHE A 39 1.75 -5.02 6.79
CA PHE A 39 2.57 -3.81 6.75
C PHE A 39 1.74 -2.53 6.65
N ASP A 40 0.81 -2.46 5.69
CA ASP A 40 -0.12 -1.32 5.55
C ASP A 40 -0.97 -1.08 6.81
N ARG A 41 -1.31 -2.14 7.57
CA ARG A 41 -2.04 -2.06 8.83
C ARG A 41 -1.15 -1.64 9.99
N SER A 42 0.10 -2.11 10.03
CA SER A 42 1.09 -1.70 11.01
C SER A 42 1.33 -0.19 10.96
N ASN A 43 1.43 0.37 9.75
CA ASN A 43 1.59 1.82 9.53
C ASN A 43 0.39 2.67 9.98
N ARG A 44 -0.73 2.05 10.39
CA ARG A 44 -1.91 2.76 10.93
C ARG A 44 -1.96 2.75 12.45
N LEU A 45 -1.10 1.98 13.11
CA LEU A 45 -1.06 1.91 14.55
C LEU A 45 -0.62 3.27 15.12
N PRO A 46 -1.17 3.69 16.27
CA PRO A 46 -0.66 4.81 17.05
C PRO A 46 0.86 4.74 17.21
N GLN A 47 1.51 5.87 16.92
CA GLN A 47 2.95 6.07 17.06
C GLN A 47 3.27 6.79 18.37
N GLU A 48 4.54 6.87 18.73
CA GLU A 48 4.94 7.68 19.88
C GLU A 48 4.74 9.19 19.63
N PRO A 49 4.33 9.98 20.64
CA PRO A 49 4.07 9.59 22.03
C PRO A 49 2.67 9.02 22.28
N VAL A 50 1.78 9.05 21.28
CA VAL A 50 0.35 8.67 21.42
C VAL A 50 0.21 7.23 21.92
N LYS A 51 1.03 6.31 21.40
CA LYS A 51 1.09 4.93 21.85
C LYS A 51 1.36 4.82 23.35
N SER A 52 2.36 5.52 23.89
CA SER A 52 2.66 5.48 25.33
C SER A 52 1.48 5.96 26.18
N TYR A 53 0.74 7.00 25.75
CA TYR A 53 -0.48 7.44 26.43
C TYR A 53 -1.55 6.34 26.46
N PHE A 54 -1.87 5.74 25.30
CA PHE A 54 -2.86 4.65 25.23
C PHE A 54 -2.46 3.44 26.09
N CYS A 55 -1.19 3.04 26.07
CA CYS A 55 -0.69 1.93 26.88
C CYS A 55 -0.65 2.27 28.39
N SER A 56 -0.62 3.55 28.75
CA SER A 56 -0.65 3.98 30.16
C SER A 56 -2.07 4.07 30.73
N GLU A 57 -3.08 4.30 29.89
CA GLU A 57 -4.48 4.38 30.32
C GLU A 57 -5.15 3.00 30.44
N ASP A 58 -4.75 2.03 29.61
CA ASP A 58 -5.39 0.72 29.55
C ASP A 58 -4.35 -0.43 29.47
N GLU A 59 -4.38 -1.31 30.48
CA GLU A 59 -3.49 -2.48 30.60
C GLU A 59 -3.79 -3.55 29.53
N ASP A 60 -5.06 -3.68 29.12
CA ASP A 60 -5.46 -4.61 28.06
C ASP A 60 -4.88 -4.17 26.71
N VAL A 61 -4.84 -2.86 26.46
CA VAL A 61 -4.23 -2.27 25.25
C VAL A 61 -2.72 -2.53 25.25
N SER A 62 -2.04 -2.32 26.38
CA SER A 62 -0.61 -2.59 26.52
C SER A 62 -0.29 -4.07 26.25
N THR A 63 -1.06 -4.98 26.84
CA THR A 63 -0.93 -6.43 26.65
C THR A 63 -1.15 -6.81 25.18
N ALA A 64 -2.19 -6.28 24.54
CA ALA A 64 -2.48 -6.52 23.12
C ALA A 64 -1.35 -6.04 22.18
N TYR A 65 -0.71 -4.90 22.48
CA TYR A 65 0.47 -4.47 21.72
C TYR A 65 1.64 -5.43 21.89
N THR A 66 1.93 -5.87 23.11
CA THR A 66 3.03 -6.83 23.35
C THR A 66 2.79 -8.18 22.69
N ASP A 67 1.54 -8.65 22.70
CA ASP A 67 1.14 -9.89 22.03
C ASP A 67 1.22 -9.76 20.52
N LEU A 68 0.77 -8.64 19.96
CA LEU A 68 0.89 -8.36 18.53
C LEU A 68 2.35 -8.35 18.08
N VAL A 69 3.23 -7.68 18.81
CA VAL A 69 4.66 -7.62 18.50
C VAL A 69 5.30 -9.00 18.61
N THR A 70 4.99 -9.75 19.67
CA THR A 70 5.54 -11.09 19.90
C THR A 70 5.05 -12.08 18.84
N SER A 71 3.76 -12.05 18.51
CA SER A 71 3.15 -12.88 17.46
C SER A 71 3.72 -12.54 16.08
N SER A 72 3.89 -11.25 15.77
CA SER A 72 4.49 -10.80 14.51
C SER A 72 5.94 -11.26 14.38
N LYS A 73 6.76 -11.10 15.43
CA LYS A 73 8.15 -11.59 15.44
C LYS A 73 8.22 -13.09 15.19
N LYS A 74 7.47 -13.89 15.95
CA LYS A 74 7.40 -15.35 15.75
C LYS A 74 6.95 -15.74 14.33
N THR A 75 5.98 -15.02 13.78
CA THR A 75 5.45 -15.28 12.43
C THR A 75 6.44 -14.88 11.34
N LEU A 76 7.31 -13.89 11.56
CA LEU A 76 8.35 -13.50 10.61
C LEU A 76 9.57 -14.42 10.70
N ASP A 77 9.96 -14.81 11.91
CA ASP A 77 11.13 -15.67 12.16
C ASP A 77 10.93 -17.09 11.59
N PHE A 78 9.72 -17.65 11.69
CA PHE A 78 9.46 -19.01 11.22
C PHE A 78 9.66 -19.20 9.69
N PRO A 79 9.04 -18.41 8.79
CA PRO A 79 9.22 -18.55 7.36
C PRO A 79 10.57 -18.04 6.86
N LEU A 80 11.10 -16.94 7.40
CA LEU A 80 12.41 -16.41 6.97
C LEU A 80 13.55 -17.30 7.47
N GLY A 81 13.55 -17.64 8.76
CA GLY A 81 14.54 -18.53 9.37
C GLY A 81 14.58 -19.89 8.66
N ALA A 82 13.42 -20.52 8.44
CA ALA A 82 13.37 -21.80 7.71
C ALA A 82 13.84 -21.68 6.24
N LEU A 83 13.75 -20.51 5.62
CA LEU A 83 14.20 -20.28 4.25
C LEU A 83 15.74 -20.19 4.19
N PHE A 84 16.34 -19.47 5.14
CA PHE A 84 17.79 -19.31 5.27
C PHE A 84 18.47 -20.59 5.79
N GLU A 85 17.93 -21.23 6.82
CA GLU A 85 18.45 -22.49 7.37
C GLU A 85 18.45 -23.62 6.34
N LYS A 86 17.43 -23.70 5.49
CA LYS A 86 17.35 -24.72 4.42
C LYS A 86 18.25 -24.39 3.23
N ASN A 87 18.81 -23.18 3.16
CA ASN A 87 19.66 -22.74 2.06
C ASN A 87 20.89 -21.97 2.58
N PRO A 88 21.77 -22.60 3.39
CA PRO A 88 22.95 -21.93 3.96
C PRO A 88 23.94 -21.45 2.88
N SER A 89 23.84 -22.01 1.67
CA SER A 89 24.60 -21.56 0.51
C SER A 89 24.21 -20.17 0.01
N VAL A 90 23.04 -19.62 0.38
CA VAL A 90 22.61 -18.27 -0.01
C VAL A 90 23.52 -17.22 0.64
N ASP A 91 23.75 -17.30 1.96
CA ASP A 91 24.65 -16.38 2.66
C ASP A 91 26.10 -16.49 2.18
N GLN A 92 26.51 -17.70 1.78
CA GLN A 92 27.87 -17.95 1.31
C GLN A 92 28.08 -17.64 -0.20
N GLN A 93 26.99 -17.51 -0.98
CA GLN A 93 27.03 -17.25 -2.43
C GLN A 93 26.62 -15.84 -2.84
N VAL A 94 26.34 -14.90 -1.91
CA VAL A 94 26.31 -13.47 -2.24
C VAL A 94 27.74 -13.01 -2.59
N ASN A 95 28.18 -13.40 -3.78
CA ASN A 95 29.45 -13.01 -4.36
C ASN A 95 29.15 -11.90 -5.35
N GLU A 96 29.44 -10.66 -4.97
CA GLU A 96 29.23 -9.46 -5.78
C GLU A 96 29.77 -9.64 -7.21
N LYS A 97 30.92 -10.32 -7.37
CA LYS A 97 31.51 -10.61 -8.69
C LYS A 97 30.67 -11.55 -9.53
N ALA A 98 29.97 -12.50 -8.91
CA ALA A 98 29.05 -13.39 -9.62
C ALA A 98 27.79 -12.65 -10.05
N VAL A 99 27.24 -11.79 -9.18
CA VAL A 99 26.08 -10.94 -9.47
C VAL A 99 26.37 -10.02 -10.67
N ASP A 100 27.50 -9.31 -10.65
CA ASP A 100 27.91 -8.42 -11.73
C ASP A 100 28.16 -9.17 -13.05
N LYS A 101 28.70 -10.39 -12.97
CA LYS A 101 28.90 -11.25 -14.14
C LYS A 101 27.57 -11.65 -14.79
N TRP A 102 26.57 -11.98 -13.99
CA TRP A 102 25.23 -12.32 -14.49
C TRP A 102 24.50 -11.08 -15.02
N GLN A 103 24.59 -9.93 -14.36
CA GLN A 103 24.07 -8.66 -14.88
C GLN A 103 24.60 -8.37 -16.29
N ARG A 104 25.92 -8.46 -16.49
CA ARG A 104 26.55 -8.22 -17.81
C ARG A 104 26.04 -9.19 -18.88
N ARG A 105 25.84 -10.47 -18.54
CA ARG A 105 25.30 -11.47 -19.47
C ARG A 105 23.85 -11.16 -19.85
N THR A 106 23.03 -10.71 -18.90
CA THR A 106 21.64 -10.33 -19.16
C THR A 106 21.57 -9.09 -20.06
N GLN A 107 22.39 -8.06 -19.81
CA GLN A 107 22.43 -6.84 -20.63
C GLN A 107 22.83 -7.13 -22.10
N VAL A 108 23.72 -8.09 -22.34
CA VAL A 108 24.11 -8.51 -23.69
C VAL A 108 22.97 -9.23 -24.43
N THR A 109 22.09 -9.92 -23.69
CA THR A 109 20.95 -10.67 -24.26
C THR A 109 19.78 -9.75 -24.64
N THR A 110 19.60 -8.63 -23.93
CA THR A 110 18.53 -7.65 -24.18
C THR A 110 18.82 -6.71 -25.37
N GLY A 111 19.99 -6.82 -26.02
CA GLY A 111 20.35 -6.02 -27.18
C GLY A 111 20.67 -4.56 -26.82
N ALA A 112 21.96 -4.22 -26.81
CA ALA A 112 22.47 -2.87 -26.51
C ALA A 112 21.89 -1.74 -27.40
N ALA A 113 21.23 -2.07 -28.53
CA ALA A 113 20.59 -1.11 -29.43
C ALA A 113 19.18 -0.66 -28.99
N ALA A 114 18.49 -1.38 -28.09
CA ALA A 114 17.13 -1.02 -27.66
C ALA A 114 17.09 0.08 -26.58
N ILE A 115 18.21 0.38 -25.92
CA ILE A 115 18.27 1.29 -24.77
C ILE A 115 19.24 2.43 -25.09
N LYS A 116 18.80 3.34 -25.97
CA LYS A 116 19.55 4.53 -26.32
C LYS A 116 19.39 5.59 -25.22
N GLY A 117 20.30 5.62 -24.24
CA GLY A 117 20.36 6.69 -23.25
C GLY A 117 21.66 6.67 -22.45
N LYS A 118 22.43 7.76 -22.51
CA LYS A 118 23.66 8.02 -21.72
C LYS A 118 23.35 8.17 -20.23
N LEU A 119 22.82 7.14 -19.58
CA LEU A 119 22.56 7.13 -18.14
C LEU A 119 23.72 6.44 -17.43
N HIS A 120 24.43 7.20 -16.59
CA HIS A 120 25.59 6.75 -15.81
C HIS A 120 25.30 5.48 -14.98
N ALA A 121 24.05 5.33 -14.51
CA ALA A 121 23.59 4.15 -13.78
C ALA A 121 23.64 2.84 -14.61
N PHE A 122 23.55 2.90 -15.94
CA PHE A 122 23.58 1.70 -16.78
C PHE A 122 24.99 1.12 -16.96
N ASN A 123 26.03 1.96 -16.82
CA ASN A 123 27.42 1.57 -16.97
C ASN A 123 28.09 1.14 -15.65
N GLN A 124 27.36 1.20 -14.53
CA GLN A 124 27.85 0.75 -13.23
C GLN A 124 27.36 -0.67 -12.94
N ASN A 125 28.24 -1.45 -12.32
CA ASN A 125 27.87 -2.76 -11.79
C ASN A 125 26.80 -2.61 -10.70
N VAL A 126 25.91 -3.58 -10.55
CA VAL A 126 24.84 -3.57 -9.52
C VAL A 126 25.46 -3.47 -8.13
N SER A 127 26.58 -4.15 -7.89
CA SER A 127 27.33 -4.03 -6.63
C SER A 127 27.73 -2.58 -6.31
N GLU A 128 28.27 -1.85 -7.28
CA GLU A 128 28.68 -0.45 -7.14
C GLU A 128 27.49 0.48 -6.95
N GLN A 129 26.39 0.23 -7.66
CA GLN A 129 25.15 0.97 -7.45
C GLN A 129 24.63 0.78 -6.03
N VAL A 130 24.52 -0.47 -5.56
CA VAL A 130 24.10 -0.79 -4.20
C VAL A 130 25.04 -0.15 -3.17
N ALA A 131 26.36 -0.26 -3.35
CA ALA A 131 27.34 0.36 -2.46
C ALA A 131 27.21 1.90 -2.44
N SER A 132 26.90 2.53 -3.58
CA SER A 132 26.67 3.97 -3.64
C SER A 132 25.39 4.40 -2.92
N TYR A 133 24.32 3.60 -3.02
CA TYR A 133 23.08 3.83 -2.29
C TYR A 133 23.26 3.59 -0.78
N MET A 134 24.04 2.59 -0.39
CA MET A 134 24.32 2.24 1.00
C MET A 134 25.31 3.20 1.68
N ARG A 135 26.04 4.04 0.93
CA ARG A 135 26.87 5.11 1.53
C ARG A 135 26.06 6.23 2.18
N ASP A 136 24.90 6.56 1.62
CA ASP A 136 23.97 7.53 2.19
C ASP A 136 22.53 7.01 2.06
N PRO A 137 22.11 6.06 2.92
CA PRO A 137 20.78 5.50 2.88
C PRO A 137 19.72 6.53 3.31
N SER A 138 20.13 7.68 3.87
CA SER A 138 19.24 8.71 4.40
C SER A 138 18.22 9.20 3.36
N ARG A 139 18.61 9.30 2.08
CA ARG A 139 17.69 9.69 1.00
C ARG A 139 16.62 8.63 0.77
N MET A 140 17.00 7.36 0.73
CA MET A 140 16.09 6.24 0.54
C MET A 140 15.16 6.09 1.74
N ILE A 141 15.71 6.16 2.95
CA ILE A 141 14.97 6.12 4.20
C ILE A 141 13.94 7.26 4.24
N LYS A 142 14.34 8.50 3.92
CA LYS A 142 13.41 9.63 3.82
C LYS A 142 12.33 9.43 2.76
N GLN A 143 12.65 8.78 1.64
CA GLN A 143 11.66 8.45 0.61
C GLN A 143 10.67 7.37 1.11
N MET A 144 11.14 6.41 1.90
CA MET A 144 10.28 5.39 2.53
C MET A 144 9.46 5.98 3.69
N GLN A 145 9.94 7.03 4.36
CA GLN A 145 9.25 7.71 5.47
C GLN A 145 8.24 8.78 4.99
N GLN A 146 8.21 9.07 3.68
CA GLN A 146 7.28 10.02 3.10
C GLN A 146 5.94 9.35 2.81
N SER A 147 4.92 9.69 3.59
CA SER A 147 3.53 9.28 3.35
C SER A 147 3.04 9.78 1.99
N ARG A 148 3.05 8.92 0.97
CA ARG A 148 2.46 9.19 -0.36
C ARG A 148 0.99 8.82 -0.42
N SER A 149 0.52 8.04 0.55
CA SER A 149 -0.86 7.59 0.63
C SER A 149 -1.62 8.33 1.72
N THR A 150 -2.86 8.71 1.41
CA THR A 150 -3.93 9.18 2.31
C THR A 150 -4.22 8.15 3.42
N VAL A 151 -3.27 7.91 4.31
CA VAL A 151 -3.42 7.05 5.48
C VAL A 151 -3.48 7.97 6.67
N ALA A 152 -4.69 8.29 7.11
CA ALA A 152 -4.89 8.94 8.39
C ALA A 152 -4.41 7.95 9.47
N VAL A 153 -3.30 8.27 10.12
CA VAL A 153 -2.89 7.60 11.37
C VAL A 153 -3.98 7.86 12.40
N PHE A 154 -4.33 6.84 13.18
CA PHE A 154 -5.37 6.97 14.19
C PHE A 154 -4.94 8.02 15.22
N GLY A 155 -5.67 9.14 15.29
CA GLY A 155 -5.44 10.19 16.30
C GLY A 155 -4.51 11.34 15.91
N ILE A 156 -4.00 11.45 14.67
CA ILE A 156 -3.13 12.57 14.24
C ILE A 156 -3.71 13.33 13.05
N GLU A 157 -3.91 14.64 13.20
CA GLU A 157 -4.18 15.57 12.09
C GLU A 157 -2.85 16.02 11.46
N LYS A 158 -2.50 15.44 10.30
CA LYS A 158 -1.45 15.84 9.34
C LYS A 158 -0.13 16.38 9.95
N GLN A 159 0.89 15.54 10.02
CA GLN A 159 2.28 16.01 10.10
C GLN A 159 2.83 16.35 8.71
N GLN A 160 3.33 17.59 8.56
CA GLN A 160 4.29 17.95 7.53
C GLN A 160 5.68 17.55 8.05
N GLU A 161 6.46 16.93 7.16
CA GLU A 161 7.78 16.31 7.38
C GLU A 161 7.71 14.83 7.82
N GLY A 162 8.43 13.97 7.07
CA GLY A 162 8.26 12.53 7.04
C GLY A 162 8.44 11.85 8.39
N ASP A 163 7.66 10.79 8.60
CA ASP A 163 7.58 10.09 9.88
C ASP A 163 8.69 9.04 10.00
N PRO A 164 9.57 9.13 11.01
CA PRO A 164 10.70 8.22 11.16
C PRO A 164 10.31 6.75 11.36
N GLU A 165 9.12 6.48 11.89
CA GLU A 165 8.62 5.12 12.14
C GLU A 165 7.82 4.55 10.95
N LEU A 166 7.50 5.37 9.95
CA LEU A 166 6.79 4.95 8.76
C LEU A 166 7.74 4.32 7.76
N VAL A 167 7.38 3.13 7.29
CA VAL A 167 8.05 2.47 6.19
C VAL A 167 7.04 2.35 5.06
N GLU A 168 7.24 3.05 3.96
CA GLU A 168 6.39 2.98 2.75
C GLU A 168 7.23 2.47 1.60
N ASP A 169 7.04 1.19 1.29
CA ASP A 169 7.73 0.50 0.20
C ASP A 169 6.82 0.23 -1.00
N ALA A 170 5.75 1.02 -1.13
CA ALA A 170 4.72 0.86 -2.16
C ALA A 170 5.31 0.86 -3.59
N GLU A 171 6.37 1.63 -3.85
CA GLU A 171 7.05 1.65 -5.15
C GLU A 171 7.76 0.32 -5.43
N PHE A 172 8.45 -0.23 -4.43
CA PHE A 172 9.13 -1.51 -4.52
C PHE A 172 8.12 -2.65 -4.71
N TYR A 173 7.05 -2.67 -3.92
CA TYR A 173 5.95 -3.63 -4.08
C TYR A 173 5.32 -3.57 -5.47
N ARG A 174 5.06 -2.35 -5.98
CA ARG A 174 4.48 -2.15 -7.31
C ARG A 174 5.42 -2.66 -8.41
N GLN A 175 6.73 -2.46 -8.25
CA GLN A 175 7.72 -2.98 -9.20
C GLN A 175 7.75 -4.53 -9.18
N LEU A 176 7.77 -5.14 -7.99
CA LEU A 176 7.71 -6.61 -7.85
C LEU A 176 6.45 -7.20 -8.48
N LEU A 177 5.29 -6.59 -8.22
CA LEU A 177 4.03 -7.01 -8.84
C LEU A 177 4.07 -6.86 -10.37
N LYS A 178 4.62 -5.74 -10.87
CA LYS A 178 4.71 -5.49 -12.30
C LYS A 178 5.57 -6.57 -12.98
N GLU A 179 6.75 -6.83 -12.44
CA GLU A 179 7.68 -7.84 -12.95
C GLU A 179 7.05 -9.24 -12.89
N PHE A 180 6.41 -9.60 -11.78
CA PHE A 180 5.68 -10.86 -11.65
C PHE A 180 4.59 -11.00 -12.71
N LEU A 181 3.77 -9.96 -12.94
CA LEU A 181 2.72 -9.98 -13.96
C LEU A 181 3.29 -10.03 -15.38
N GLU A 182 4.42 -9.37 -15.65
CA GLU A 182 5.11 -9.45 -16.94
C GLU A 182 5.69 -10.85 -17.20
N THR A 183 6.05 -11.61 -16.17
CA THR A 183 6.47 -13.02 -16.30
C THR A 183 5.31 -13.99 -16.55
N ILE A 184 4.07 -13.57 -16.31
CA ILE A 184 2.87 -14.37 -16.58
C ILE A 184 2.42 -14.05 -18.00
N ASP A 185 2.86 -14.87 -18.96
CA ASP A 185 2.36 -14.79 -20.33
C ASP A 185 0.94 -15.41 -20.42
N PRO A 186 -0.12 -14.63 -20.70
CA PRO A 186 -1.48 -15.15 -20.83
C PRO A 186 -1.66 -16.06 -22.06
N ALA A 187 -0.70 -16.07 -23.00
CA ALA A 187 -0.73 -16.93 -24.19
C ALA A 187 -0.02 -18.29 -23.99
N SER A 188 0.72 -18.48 -22.89
CA SER A 188 1.42 -19.73 -22.61
C SER A 188 0.53 -20.71 -21.80
N PRO A 189 0.34 -21.97 -22.26
CA PRO A 189 -0.56 -22.94 -21.62
C PRO A 189 0.05 -23.66 -20.40
N SER A 190 1.15 -23.18 -19.81
CA SER A 190 1.78 -23.81 -18.64
C SER A 190 1.24 -23.26 -17.32
N ASP A 191 0.90 -24.17 -16.38
CA ASP A 191 0.72 -24.13 -14.89
C ASP A 191 0.30 -22.84 -14.13
N ASN A 192 0.55 -21.65 -14.65
CA ASN A 192 0.35 -20.34 -14.02
C ASN A 192 -1.06 -19.76 -14.21
N GLN A 193 -1.93 -20.41 -15.01
CA GLN A 193 -3.34 -20.00 -15.15
C GLN A 193 -4.11 -20.11 -13.83
N ALA A 194 -3.84 -21.14 -13.03
CA ALA A 194 -4.52 -21.35 -11.76
C ALA A 194 -4.27 -20.20 -10.77
N ALA A 195 -3.01 -19.78 -10.63
CA ALA A 195 -2.61 -18.64 -9.79
C ALA A 195 -3.24 -17.32 -10.26
N PHE A 196 -3.30 -17.09 -11.58
CA PHE A 196 -3.96 -15.91 -12.15
C PHE A 196 -5.47 -15.88 -11.87
N TYR A 197 -6.16 -17.02 -12.04
CA TYR A 197 -7.59 -17.13 -11.77
C TYR A 197 -7.92 -17.06 -10.27
N GLU A 198 -7.09 -17.59 -9.38
CA GLU A 198 -7.26 -17.45 -7.93
C GLU A 198 -7.07 -16.00 -7.48
N MET A 199 -6.04 -15.32 -7.96
CA MET A 199 -5.80 -13.90 -7.67
C MET A 199 -6.95 -12.99 -8.15
N LYS A 200 -7.53 -13.29 -9.32
CA LYS A 200 -8.70 -12.57 -9.84
C LYS A 200 -9.96 -12.76 -8.99
N LYS A 201 -10.09 -13.88 -8.26
CA LYS A 201 -11.20 -14.10 -7.31
C LYS A 201 -11.06 -13.23 -6.05
N PHE A 202 -9.83 -12.92 -5.62
CA PHE A 202 -9.57 -12.03 -4.48
C PHE A 202 -9.71 -10.54 -4.79
N GLN A 203 -9.71 -10.17 -6.07
CA GLN A 203 -10.06 -8.82 -6.52
C GLN A 203 -11.57 -8.60 -6.35
N THR A 204 -11.98 -8.19 -5.16
CA THR A 204 -13.35 -7.71 -4.95
C THR A 204 -13.58 -6.53 -5.88
N LYS A 205 -14.45 -6.71 -6.89
CA LYS A 205 -14.83 -5.62 -7.79
C LYS A 205 -15.30 -4.46 -6.91
N LYS A 206 -14.59 -3.32 -6.95
CA LYS A 206 -15.00 -2.10 -6.24
C LYS A 206 -16.39 -1.72 -6.76
N ARG A 207 -17.43 -2.12 -6.02
CA ARG A 207 -18.80 -1.74 -6.32
C ARG A 207 -18.88 -0.24 -6.07
N LYS A 208 -19.41 0.51 -7.03
CA LYS A 208 -19.71 1.93 -6.82
C LYS A 208 -20.55 2.03 -5.55
N ILE A 209 -20.17 2.92 -4.64
CA ILE A 209 -20.94 3.18 -3.42
C ILE A 209 -22.26 3.80 -3.88
N VAL A 210 -23.29 2.98 -3.97
CA VAL A 210 -24.65 3.40 -4.33
C VAL A 210 -25.41 3.62 -3.03
N ASP A 211 -25.96 4.81 -2.86
CA ASP A 211 -26.84 5.14 -1.74
C ASP A 211 -28.11 4.27 -1.83
N ARG A 212 -28.13 3.16 -1.09
CA ARG A 212 -29.24 2.20 -1.07
C ARG A 212 -30.53 2.83 -0.51
N ARG A 213 -30.41 3.86 0.33
CA ARG A 213 -31.54 4.58 0.93
C ARG A 213 -32.09 5.67 -0.01
N ALA A 214 -31.35 6.06 -1.04
CA ALA A 214 -31.86 6.93 -2.10
C ALA A 214 -32.86 6.23 -3.03
N SER A 215 -32.97 4.88 -2.99
CA SER A 215 -34.00 4.16 -3.71
C SER A 215 -35.37 4.31 -3.04
N LYS A 216 -36.43 4.47 -3.83
CA LYS A 216 -37.84 4.56 -3.37
C LYS A 216 -38.12 5.72 -2.40
N SER A 217 -37.53 6.89 -2.66
CA SER A 217 -37.84 8.16 -1.98
C SER A 217 -37.65 8.18 -0.45
N ARG A 218 -36.80 7.30 0.11
CA ARG A 218 -36.50 7.29 1.56
C ARG A 218 -35.45 8.34 1.97
N LYS A 219 -34.95 9.12 1.02
CA LYS A 219 -34.03 10.25 1.19
C LYS A 219 -34.47 11.38 0.27
N ILE A 220 -34.60 12.59 0.82
CA ILE A 220 -34.94 13.78 0.05
C ILE A 220 -33.78 14.13 -0.88
N ARG A 221 -34.09 14.39 -2.15
CA ARG A 221 -33.12 14.80 -3.18
C ARG A 221 -33.56 16.13 -3.74
N TYR A 222 -32.64 17.08 -3.78
CA TYR A 222 -32.85 18.39 -4.37
C TYR A 222 -32.62 18.32 -5.89
N ASN A 223 -33.50 17.62 -6.59
CA ASN A 223 -33.52 17.56 -8.05
C ASN A 223 -34.69 18.39 -8.57
N VAL A 224 -34.44 19.21 -9.59
CA VAL A 224 -35.51 19.98 -10.25
C VAL A 224 -36.34 19.01 -11.10
N HIS A 225 -37.65 19.00 -10.88
CA HIS A 225 -38.60 18.18 -11.63
C HIS A 225 -39.28 19.01 -12.72
N GLU A 226 -38.86 18.85 -13.97
CA GLU A 226 -39.30 19.70 -15.10
C GLU A 226 -40.83 19.86 -15.21
N LYS A 227 -41.59 18.79 -14.99
CA LYS A 227 -43.07 18.80 -15.11
C LYS A 227 -43.79 19.68 -14.08
N ILE A 228 -43.15 19.99 -12.95
CA ILE A 228 -43.73 20.83 -11.89
C ILE A 228 -43.07 22.21 -11.81
N VAL A 229 -42.08 22.49 -12.68
CA VAL A 229 -41.54 23.84 -12.84
C VAL A 229 -42.66 24.72 -13.40
N ASN A 230 -42.85 25.90 -12.81
CA ASN A 230 -43.92 26.86 -13.16
C ASN A 230 -45.35 26.30 -13.03
N PHE A 231 -45.58 25.27 -12.22
CA PHE A 231 -46.92 24.68 -12.04
C PHE A 231 -47.95 25.69 -11.49
N MET A 232 -47.51 26.64 -10.65
CA MET A 232 -48.35 27.72 -10.15
C MET A 232 -47.59 29.04 -10.11
N ALA A 233 -48.28 30.13 -10.46
CA ALA A 233 -47.76 31.47 -10.29
C ALA A 233 -47.74 31.86 -8.79
N PRO A 234 -46.70 32.54 -8.30
CA PRO A 234 -46.65 33.03 -6.93
C PRO A 234 -47.86 33.92 -6.62
N ARG A 235 -48.60 33.61 -5.55
CA ARG A 235 -49.66 34.48 -5.03
C ARG A 235 -49.12 35.29 -3.85
N PRO A 236 -49.27 36.61 -3.84
CA PRO A 236 -48.82 37.41 -2.71
C PRO A 236 -49.61 37.00 -1.45
N ALA A 237 -48.88 36.58 -0.42
CA ALA A 237 -49.48 36.32 0.88
C ALA A 237 -49.93 37.67 1.49
N LYS A 238 -51.19 37.75 1.91
CA LYS A 238 -51.68 38.88 2.72
C LYS A 238 -51.19 38.67 4.15
N ILE A 239 -49.98 39.13 4.43
CA ILE A 239 -49.39 39.08 5.77
C ILE A 239 -49.92 40.29 6.56
N PRO A 240 -50.57 40.10 7.72
CA PRO A 240 -50.96 41.22 8.58
C PRO A 240 -49.76 42.09 8.97
N PRO A 241 -49.92 43.41 9.10
CA PRO A 241 -48.81 44.32 9.41
C PRO A 241 -48.11 43.99 10.74
N ASN A 242 -48.84 43.45 11.72
CA ASN A 242 -48.30 43.13 13.04
C ASN A 242 -47.66 41.73 13.15
N THR A 243 -47.53 40.99 12.04
CA THR A 243 -47.02 39.60 12.08
C THR A 243 -45.58 39.53 12.60
N ALA A 244 -44.73 40.51 12.30
CA ALA A 244 -43.35 40.51 12.79
C ALA A 244 -43.28 40.59 14.33
N ASP A 245 -44.07 41.48 14.94
CA ASP A 245 -44.12 41.66 16.39
C ASP A 245 -44.77 40.47 17.10
N LEU A 246 -45.79 39.88 16.49
CA LEU A 246 -46.42 38.64 16.95
C LEU A 246 -45.44 37.47 16.95
N LEU A 247 -44.68 37.28 15.87
CA LEU A 247 -43.69 36.20 15.76
C LEU A 247 -42.51 36.41 16.73
N LYS A 248 -42.09 37.66 16.93
CA LYS A 248 -41.02 38.02 17.87
C LYS A 248 -41.38 37.70 19.32
N ASN A 249 -42.67 37.80 19.68
CA ASN A 249 -43.16 37.56 21.03
C ASN A 249 -43.92 36.24 21.20
N LEU A 250 -43.86 35.34 20.21
CA LEU A 250 -44.69 34.12 20.13
C LEU A 250 -44.54 33.20 21.34
N PHE A 251 -43.36 33.16 21.95
CA PHE A 251 -43.04 32.33 23.12
C PHE A 251 -42.60 33.15 24.34
N GLY A 252 -42.97 34.43 24.41
CA GLY A 252 -42.77 35.26 25.61
C GLY A 252 -41.32 35.70 25.87
N LEU A 253 -40.59 36.14 24.84
CA LEU A 253 -39.29 36.80 25.03
C LEU A 253 -39.50 38.28 25.35
N LYS A 254 -39.29 38.65 26.63
CA LYS A 254 -39.29 40.03 27.11
C LYS A 254 -38.33 40.90 26.28
N THR A 255 -38.85 41.81 25.47
CA THR A 255 -38.10 43.04 25.17
C THR A 255 -38.05 43.84 26.47
N ARG A 256 -36.96 43.72 27.25
CA ARG A 256 -36.66 44.72 28.27
C ARG A 256 -36.49 46.04 27.53
N ASN A 257 -37.47 46.94 27.66
CA ASN A 257 -37.29 48.34 27.31
C ASN A 257 -36.20 48.90 28.22
N VAL A 258 -34.95 48.90 27.74
CA VAL A 258 -33.91 49.74 28.32
C VAL A 258 -33.99 51.06 27.56
N GLN A 259 -34.85 51.96 28.03
CA GLN A 259 -34.79 53.42 27.85
C GLN A 259 -36.12 54.05 28.26
N SER A 260 -36.22 54.50 29.51
CA SER A 260 -36.79 55.80 29.92
C SER A 260 -36.97 55.81 31.44
N GLU A 261 -35.93 56.20 32.17
CA GLU A 261 -36.06 56.85 33.49
C GLU A 261 -34.74 57.59 33.72
N ALA A 262 -34.76 58.86 33.32
CA ALA A 262 -33.89 59.93 33.79
C ALA A 262 -34.81 60.96 34.44
#